data_AF-A0A927YCT9-F1
#
_entry.id   AF-A0A927YCT9-F1
#
_cell.length_a   1.000
_cell.length_b   1.000
_cell.length_c   1.000
_cell.angle_alpha   90.00
_cell.angle_beta   90.00
_cell.angle_gamma   90.00
#
_symmetry.space_group_name_H-M   'P 1'
#
loop_
_entity.id
_entity.type
_entity.pdbx_description
1 polymer ?
#
loop_
_entity_poly.entity_id
_entity_poly.type
_entity_poly.pdbx_seq_one_letter_code
_entity_poly.pdbx_strand_id
1 'polypeptide(L)'
;MIPLIISYILNIVDYIFTLYWVKLYGIEMEGNPFGRWMLEHHLAWVFKILVVGVLFVLLGYMIKRYRKGMKAAYLILTVYSAVVVYHISICFALMINET
;
A
#
# COMPACT_ATOMS: atom_id res chain seq x y z
N MET A 1 -2.32 16.37 0.17
CA MET A 1 -3.46 16.38 -0.78
C MET A 1 -3.02 15.99 -2.17
N ILE A 2 -2.09 16.72 -2.81
CA ILE A 2 -1.49 16.34 -4.11
C ILE A 2 -1.06 14.86 -4.18
N PRO A 3 -0.29 14.30 -3.21
CA PRO A 3 0.08 12.89 -3.26
C PRO A 3 -1.11 11.93 -3.21
N LEU A 4 -2.18 12.27 -2.48
CA LEU A 4 -3.39 11.43 -2.40
C LEU A 4 -4.19 11.44 -3.69
N ILE A 5 -4.24 12.59 -4.37
CA ILE A 5 -4.89 12.72 -5.68
C ILE A 5 -4.12 11.90 -6.71
N ILE A 6 -2.79 11.99 -6.72
CA ILE A 6 -1.94 11.17 -7.60
C ILE A 6 -2.13 9.68 -7.29
N SER A 7 -2.11 9.27 -6.03
CA SER A 7 -2.37 7.87 -5.63
C SER A 7 -3.76 7.39 -6.05
N TYR A 8 -4.78 8.25 -5.97
CA TYR A 8 -6.12 7.90 -6.41
C TYR A 8 -6.22 7.73 -7.92
N ILE A 9 -5.58 8.62 -8.70
CA ILE A 9 -5.49 8.49 -10.17
C ILE A 9 -4.77 7.20 -10.53
N LEU A 10 -3.62 6.91 -9.90
CA LEU A 10 -2.87 5.68 -10.14
C LEU A 10 -3.70 4.43 -9.81
N ASN A 11 -4.50 4.45 -8.75
CA ASN A 11 -5.40 3.35 -8.41
C ASN A 11 -6.53 3.15 -9.44
N ILE A 12 -7.06 4.22 -10.04
CA ILE A 12 -8.02 4.11 -11.16
C ILE A 12 -7.34 3.54 -12.41
N VAL A 13 -6.14 4.03 -12.74
CA VAL A 13 -5.36 3.53 -13.89
C VAL A 13 -5.05 2.05 -13.72
N ASP A 14 -4.61 1.65 -12.52
CA ASP A 14 -4.38 0.26 -12.16
C ASP A 14 -5.65 -0.60 -12.36
N TYR A 15 -6.82 -0.13 -11.93
CA TYR A 15 -8.09 -0.82 -12.21
C TYR A 15 -8.37 -1.00 -13.70
N ILE A 16 -8.14 0.04 -14.52
CA ILE A 16 -8.34 -0.03 -15.97
C ILE A 16 -7.41 -1.07 -16.58
N PHE A 17 -6.14 -1.13 -16.16
CA PHE A 17 -5.20 -2.14 -16.62
C PHE A 17 -5.61 -3.54 -16.16
N THR A 18 -6.05 -3.72 -14.92
CA THR A 18 -6.61 -4.99 -14.45
C THR A 18 -7.74 -5.45 -15.37
N LEU A 19 -8.72 -4.58 -15.66
CA LEU A 19 -9.82 -4.92 -16.56
C LEU A 19 -9.37 -5.23 -17.98
N TYR A 20 -8.40 -4.46 -18.51
CA TYR A 20 -7.84 -4.69 -19.84
C TYR A 20 -7.15 -6.06 -19.93
N TRP A 21 -6.38 -6.44 -18.92
CA TRP A 21 -5.67 -7.73 -18.89
C TRP A 21 -6.63 -8.89 -18.65
N VAL A 22 -7.61 -8.72 -17.76
CA VAL A 22 -8.67 -9.73 -17.54
C VAL A 22 -9.48 -9.97 -18.81
N LYS A 23 -9.72 -8.91 -19.61
CA LYS A 23 -10.39 -9.03 -20.91
C LYS A 23 -9.54 -9.81 -21.93
N LEU A 24 -8.22 -9.69 -21.88
CA LEU A 24 -7.30 -10.34 -22.83
C LEU A 24 -6.94 -11.77 -22.46
N TYR A 25 -6.69 -12.03 -21.16
CA TYR A 25 -6.10 -13.26 -20.67
C TYR A 25 -7.03 -14.06 -19.73
N GLY A 26 -8.23 -13.54 -19.47
CA GLY A 26 -9.16 -14.12 -18.52
C GLY A 26 -8.87 -13.73 -17.06
N ILE A 27 -9.79 -14.10 -16.16
CA ILE A 27 -9.74 -13.70 -14.75
C ILE A 27 -8.60 -14.38 -13.97
N GLU A 28 -8.07 -15.49 -14.50
CA GLU A 28 -6.96 -16.23 -13.90
C GLU A 28 -5.62 -15.48 -13.91
N MET A 29 -5.51 -14.42 -14.71
CA MET A 29 -4.35 -13.55 -14.73
C MET A 29 -4.22 -12.72 -13.44
N GLU A 30 -5.34 -12.42 -12.76
CA GLU A 30 -5.32 -11.71 -11.48
C GLU A 30 -4.71 -12.63 -10.40
N GLY A 31 -3.47 -12.34 -10.04
CA GLY A 31 -2.70 -13.10 -9.04
C GLY A 31 -3.17 -12.85 -7.60
N ASN A 32 -3.98 -11.81 -7.36
CA ASN A 32 -4.56 -11.55 -6.06
C ASN A 32 -5.88 -12.33 -5.89
N PRO A 33 -5.97 -13.31 -4.97
CA PRO A 33 -7.20 -14.07 -4.75
C PRO A 33 -8.40 -13.19 -4.39
N PHE A 34 -8.16 -12.12 -3.62
CA PHE A 34 -9.21 -11.16 -3.26
C PHE A 34 -9.61 -10.30 -4.47
N GLY A 35 -8.63 -9.84 -5.27
CA GLY A 35 -8.88 -9.09 -6.50
C GLY A 35 -9.71 -9.90 -7.50
N ARG A 36 -9.40 -11.19 -7.65
CA ARG A 36 -10.14 -12.12 -8.49
C ARG A 36 -11.59 -12.29 -8.02
N TRP A 37 -11.79 -12.57 -6.74
CA TRP A 37 -13.14 -12.68 -6.15
C TRP A 37 -13.96 -11.40 -6.37
N MET A 38 -13.35 -10.23 -6.24
CA MET A 38 -14.03 -8.95 -6.48
C MET A 38 -14.42 -8.73 -7.94
N LEU A 39 -13.61 -9.20 -8.88
CA LEU A 39 -13.92 -9.11 -10.31
C LEU A 39 -15.06 -10.07 -10.68
N GLU A 40 -15.06 -11.29 -10.12
CA GLU A 40 -16.12 -12.30 -10.32
C GLU A 40 -17.48 -11.80 -9.83
N HIS A 41 -17.51 -11.06 -8.72
CA HIS A 41 -18.74 -10.53 -8.12
C HIS A 41 -19.10 -9.12 -8.61
N HIS A 42 -18.39 -8.57 -9.60
CA HIS A 42 -18.56 -7.20 -10.07
C HIS A 42 -18.44 -6.13 -8.96
N LEU A 43 -17.68 -6.41 -7.90
CA LEU A 43 -17.43 -5.52 -6.77
C LEU A 43 -16.13 -4.71 -6.91
N ALA A 44 -15.28 -5.06 -7.88
CA ALA A 44 -13.97 -4.43 -8.06
C ALA A 44 -14.06 -2.91 -8.28
N TRP A 45 -15.07 -2.43 -9.03
CA TRP A 45 -15.30 -1.00 -9.22
C TRP A 45 -15.77 -0.31 -7.94
N VAL A 46 -16.68 -0.93 -7.18
CA VAL A 46 -17.17 -0.40 -5.90
C VAL A 46 -16.00 -0.23 -4.94
N PHE A 47 -15.12 -1.23 -4.87
CA PHE A 47 -13.98 -1.18 -3.97
C PHE A 47 -12.93 -0.17 -4.42
N LYS A 48 -12.44 -0.26 -5.66
CA LYS A 48 -11.35 0.62 -6.13
C LYS A 48 -11.79 2.08 -6.31
N ILE A 49 -13.06 2.37 -6.59
CA ILE A 49 -13.52 3.76 -6.77
C ILE A 49 -14.11 4.31 -5.47
N LEU A 50 -15.06 3.60 -4.86
CA LEU A 50 -15.81 4.12 -3.72
C LEU A 50 -15.03 3.94 -2.40
N VAL A 51 -14.59 2.71 -2.09
CA VAL A 51 -13.91 2.42 -0.82
C VAL A 51 -12.55 3.09 -0.76
N VAL A 52 -11.72 2.95 -1.78
CA VAL A 52 -10.39 3.59 -1.82
C VAL A 52 -10.51 5.12 -1.85
N GLY A 53 -11.50 5.67 -2.57
CA GLY A 53 -11.77 7.10 -2.58
C GLY A 53 -12.12 7.65 -1.18
N VAL A 54 -13.05 6.99 -0.47
CA VAL A 54 -13.42 7.34 0.90
C VAL A 54 -12.22 7.22 1.85
N LEU A 55 -11.41 6.16 1.72
CA LEU A 55 -10.21 5.98 2.53
C LEU A 55 -9.20 7.11 2.31
N PHE A 56 -8.99 7.56 1.07
CA PHE A 56 -8.08 8.69 0.82
C PHE A 56 -8.63 10.03 1.34
N VAL A 57 -9.96 10.23 1.33
CA VAL A 57 -10.58 11.41 1.98
C VAL A 57 -10.35 11.37 3.49
N LEU A 58 -10.60 10.23 4.13
CA LEU A 58 -10.34 10.03 5.56
C LEU A 58 -8.87 10.21 5.90
N LEU A 59 -7.97 9.66 5.09
CA LEU A 59 -6.53 9.82 5.26
C LEU A 59 -6.11 11.28 5.10
N GLY A 60 -6.68 12.00 4.12
CA GLY A 60 -6.48 13.43 3.94
C GLY A 60 -6.94 14.25 5.15
N TYR A 61 -8.09 13.90 5.73
CA TYR A 61 -8.61 14.51 6.96
C TYR A 61 -7.70 14.22 8.17
N MET A 62 -7.27 12.97 8.35
CA MET A 62 -6.38 12.56 9.42
C MET A 62 -5.00 13.22 9.29
N ILE A 63 -4.40 13.28 8.10
CA ILE A 63 -3.13 13.98 7.88
C ILE A 63 -3.26 15.47 8.23
N LYS A 64 -4.41 16.09 7.94
CA LYS A 64 -4.67 17.50 8.30
C LYS A 64 -4.79 17.66 9.81
N ARG A 65 -5.48 16.75 10.49
CA ARG A 65 -5.75 16.79 11.94
C ARG A 65 -4.55 16.38 12.80
N TYR A 66 -3.80 15.36 12.39
CA TYR A 66 -2.71 14.75 13.14
C TYR A 66 -1.33 15.09 12.57
N ARG A 67 -1.19 16.19 11.80
CA ARG A 67 0.08 16.59 11.17
C ARG A 67 1.25 16.69 12.16
N LYS A 68 0.98 17.00 13.43
CA LYS A 68 1.96 16.98 14.53
C LYS A 68 2.27 15.56 15.01
N GLY A 69 1.25 14.71 15.18
CA GLY A 69 1.38 13.31 15.58
C GLY A 69 2.11 12.44 14.55
N MET A 70 1.88 12.65 13.25
CA MET A 70 2.62 11.91 12.22
C MET A 70 4.11 12.23 12.22
N LYS A 71 4.51 13.49 12.49
CA LYS A 71 5.94 13.84 12.59
C LYS A 71 6.62 13.10 13.73
N ALA A 72 5.95 13.01 14.88
CA ALA A 72 6.44 12.23 16.02
C ALA A 72 6.51 10.72 15.69
N ALA A 73 5.49 10.18 15.00
CA ALA A 73 5.50 8.79 14.56
C ALA A 73 6.64 8.50 13.55
N TYR A 74 6.88 9.37 12.58
CA TYR A 74 8.01 9.25 11.66
C TYR A 74 9.36 9.32 12.38
N LEU A 75 9.51 10.22 13.36
CA LEU A 75 10.73 10.29 14.18
C LEU A 75 10.98 8.98 14.93
N ILE A 76 9.96 8.44 15.61
CA ILE A 76 10.06 7.15 16.32
C ILE A 76 10.39 6.03 15.33
N LEU A 77 9.74 6.00 14.17
CA LEU A 77 9.98 5.00 13.14
C LEU A 77 11.44 5.07 12.64
N THR A 78 11.98 6.26 12.40
CA THR A 78 13.37 6.43 11.98
C THR A 78 14.35 5.89 13.04
N VAL A 79 14.13 6.22 14.31
CA VAL A 79 14.96 5.70 15.41
C VAL A 79 14.86 4.18 15.50
N TYR A 80 13.65 3.64 15.41
CA TYR A 80 13.42 2.20 15.45
C TYR A 80 14.07 1.48 14.26
N SER A 81 13.94 2.02 13.04
CA SER A 81 14.60 1.49 11.85
C SER A 81 16.13 1.45 12.01
N ALA A 82 16.74 2.49 12.58
CA ALA A 82 18.18 2.50 12.85
C ALA A 82 18.58 1.39 13.85
N VAL A 83 17.79 1.19 14.90
CA VAL A 83 17.98 0.11 15.87
C VAL A 83 17.87 -1.26 15.20
N VAL A 84 16.89 -1.47 14.32
CA VAL A 84 16.73 -2.73 13.58
C VAL A 84 17.94 -2.99 12.68
N VAL A 85 18.43 -1.98 11.95
CA VAL A 85 19.64 -2.11 11.13
C VAL A 85 20.85 -2.50 11.99
N TYR A 86 21.02 -1.89 13.16
CA TYR A 86 22.08 -2.27 14.11
C TYR A 86 21.99 -3.74 14.56
N HIS A 87 20.78 -4.21 14.89
CA HIS A 87 20.58 -5.62 15.26
C HIS A 87 20.87 -6.58 14.10
N ILE A 88 20.47 -6.22 12.88
CA ILE A 88 20.80 -6.98 11.67
C ILE A 88 22.32 -7.05 11.49
N SER A 89 23.04 -5.92 11.65
CA SER A 89 24.50 -5.89 11.55
C SER A 89 25.18 -6.78 12.59
N ILE A 90 24.70 -6.81 13.84
CA ILE A 90 25.20 -7.73 14.87
C ILE A 90 24.95 -9.18 14.47
N CYS A 91 23.73 -9.52 14.02
CA CYS A 91 23.40 -10.90 13.63
C CYS A 91 24.31 -11.38 12.49
N PHE A 92 24.56 -10.52 11.50
CA PHE A 92 25.51 -10.81 10.42
C PHE A 92 26.94 -10.99 10.92
N ALA A 93 27.42 -10.12 11.83
CA ALA A 93 28.76 -10.22 12.39
C ALA A 93 28.96 -11.50 13.24
N LEU A 94 27.93 -11.92 13.97
CA LEU A 94 27.95 -13.17 14.73
C LEU A 94 27.95 -14.40 13.81
N MET A 95 27.11 -14.41 12.76
CA MET A 95 27.12 -15.51 11.78
C MET A 95 28.48 -15.68 11.09
N ILE A 96 29.19 -14.59 10.79
CA ILE A 96 30.53 -14.65 10.17
C ILE A 96 31.59 -15.17 11.14
N ASN A 97 31.46 -14.92 12.45
CA ASN A 97 32.42 -15.39 13.46
C ASN A 97 32.21 -16.85 13.87
N GLU A 98 31.06 -17.46 13.58
CA GLU A 98 30.78 -18.88 13.85
C GLU A 98 31.11 -19.82 12.66
N THR A 99 31.55 -19.28 11.52
CA THR A 99 32.07 -20.02 10.35
C THR A 99 33.59 -20.02 10.30
#